data_AF-A0A1J8QUI9-F1
#
_entry.id   AF-A0A1J8QUI9-F1
#
_cell.length_a   1.000
_cell.length_b   1.000
_cell.length_c   1.000
_cell.angle_alpha   90.00
_cell.angle_beta   90.00
_cell.angle_gamma   90.00
#
_symmetry.space_group_name_H-M   'P 1'
#
loop_
_entity.id
_entity.type
_entity.pdbx_description
1 polymer ?
#
loop_
_entity_poly.entity_id
_entity_poly.type
_entity_poly.pdbx_seq_one_letter_code
_entity_poly.pdbx_strand_id
1 'polypeptide(L)'
;MSLLVLPTLTAWTSSRLTAILTAKTQADFTTAFDALFARNVNVTFNGKNLSREQYHAQLLSQSSAAAGEEGASVSVQGQLEVQGDQGQISGLVGVFYTSLVDSKFLVMAAPAESKVVSSFNAIIQATEPRPQPINPRIHGYFDPRRIVTVNQIATDQALHFAVPTKSFNSSSPDVTTKSNPGPFGGRFGPGPVHLNPIETNAHPETFPGDGEFGAPPVLIPGETIGDESHTKRQA
;
A
#
# COMPACT_ATOMS: atom_id res chain seq x y z
N MET A 1 40.46 -0.27 -11.83
CA MET A 1 40.01 -1.56 -11.26
C MET A 1 38.85 -1.25 -10.33
N SER A 2 37.60 -1.54 -10.71
CA SER A 2 36.47 -1.37 -9.78
C SER A 2 36.53 -2.48 -8.74
N LEU A 3 36.75 -2.12 -7.48
CA LEU A 3 36.54 -3.02 -6.35
C LEU A 3 35.04 -3.34 -6.31
N LEU A 4 34.68 -4.61 -6.47
CA LEU A 4 33.32 -5.11 -6.25
C LEU A 4 33.05 -5.04 -4.73
N VAL A 5 32.57 -3.87 -4.28
CA VAL A 5 32.15 -3.67 -2.89
C VAL A 5 30.77 -4.31 -2.72
N LEU A 6 30.64 -5.21 -1.75
CA LEU A 6 29.36 -5.81 -1.39
C LEU A 6 28.41 -4.69 -0.90
N PRO A 7 27.24 -4.49 -1.53
CA PRO A 7 26.29 -3.48 -1.07
C PRO A 7 25.79 -3.79 0.33
N THR A 8 25.46 -2.73 1.07
CA THR A 8 24.85 -2.86 2.40
C THR A 8 23.53 -3.63 2.33
N LEU A 9 23.07 -4.22 3.44
CA LEU A 9 21.81 -4.96 3.47
C LEU A 9 20.62 -4.06 3.08
N THR A 10 20.63 -2.81 3.52
CA THR A 10 19.63 -1.79 3.15
C THR A 10 19.66 -1.44 1.66
N ALA A 11 20.85 -1.20 1.10
CA ALA A 11 21.01 -0.89 -0.32
C ALA A 11 20.60 -2.09 -1.20
N TRP A 12 20.99 -3.29 -0.80
CA TRP A 12 20.59 -4.53 -1.46
C TRP A 12 19.08 -4.74 -1.43
N THR A 13 18.45 -4.63 -0.25
CA THR A 13 17.02 -4.83 -0.07
C THR A 13 16.22 -3.81 -0.89
N SER A 14 16.61 -2.54 -0.82
CA SER A 14 15.91 -1.46 -1.53
C SER A 14 16.01 -1.65 -3.04
N SER A 15 17.21 -1.94 -3.56
CA SER A 15 17.40 -2.20 -4.98
C SER A 15 16.55 -3.38 -5.48
N ARG A 16 16.46 -4.46 -4.70
CA ARG A 16 15.66 -5.64 -5.05
C ARG A 16 14.15 -5.38 -4.95
N LEU A 17 13.68 -4.70 -3.91
CA LEU A 17 12.28 -4.29 -3.80
C LEU A 17 11.87 -3.38 -4.95
N THR A 18 12.69 -2.39 -5.31
CA THR A 18 12.44 -1.54 -6.48
C THR A 18 12.38 -2.38 -7.75
N ALA A 19 13.28 -3.36 -7.93
CA ALA A 19 13.27 -4.22 -9.10
C ALA A 19 12.00 -5.09 -9.20
N ILE A 20 11.46 -5.56 -8.08
CA ILE A 20 10.20 -6.31 -8.03
C ILE A 20 9.03 -5.40 -8.41
N LEU A 21 8.91 -4.23 -7.76
CA LEU A 21 7.76 -3.35 -7.93
C LEU A 21 7.73 -2.66 -9.30
N THR A 22 8.89 -2.43 -9.91
CA THR A 22 9.02 -1.83 -11.25
C THR A 22 9.20 -2.86 -12.37
N ALA A 23 9.03 -4.16 -12.07
CA ALA A 23 9.07 -5.21 -13.07
C ALA A 23 7.95 -5.01 -14.10
N LYS A 24 8.29 -5.08 -15.40
CA LYS A 24 7.32 -4.84 -16.49
C LYS A 24 6.55 -6.09 -16.90
N THR A 25 7.09 -7.26 -16.61
CA THR A 25 6.49 -8.55 -16.95
C THR A 25 6.35 -9.40 -15.69
N GLN A 26 5.35 -10.28 -15.70
CA GLN A 26 5.16 -11.22 -14.59
C GLN A 26 6.35 -12.19 -14.45
N ALA A 27 7.02 -12.54 -15.56
CA ALA A 27 8.21 -13.40 -15.54
C ALA A 27 9.41 -12.72 -14.85
N ASP A 28 9.64 -11.43 -15.15
CA ASP A 28 10.68 -10.64 -14.50
C ASP A 28 10.36 -10.43 -13.02
N PHE A 29 9.09 -10.18 -12.70
CA PHE A 29 8.61 -10.07 -11.33
C PHE A 29 8.89 -11.35 -10.54
N THR A 30 8.48 -12.51 -11.04
CA THR A 30 8.68 -13.80 -10.35
C THR A 30 10.16 -14.09 -10.18
N THR A 31 10.99 -13.83 -11.18
CA THR A 31 12.45 -14.01 -11.11
C THR A 31 13.07 -13.09 -10.04
N ALA A 32 12.64 -11.83 -9.97
CA ALA A 32 13.11 -10.88 -8.97
C ALA A 32 12.63 -11.24 -7.56
N PHE A 33 11.39 -11.72 -7.43
CA PHE A 33 10.81 -12.20 -6.19
C PHE A 33 11.57 -13.42 -5.65
N ASP A 34 11.83 -14.41 -6.50
CA ASP A 34 12.60 -15.62 -6.14
C ASP A 34 14.07 -15.31 -5.80
N ALA A 35 14.63 -14.25 -6.38
CA ALA A 35 15.97 -13.77 -6.03
C ALA A 35 16.02 -13.04 -4.67
N LEU A 36 14.91 -12.47 -4.21
CA LEU A 36 14.83 -11.71 -2.95
C LEU A 36 14.39 -12.58 -1.77
N PHE A 37 13.33 -13.37 -1.94
CA PHE A 37 12.71 -14.14 -0.86
C PHE A 37 13.17 -15.59 -0.85
N ALA A 38 13.38 -16.13 0.33
CA ALA A 38 13.66 -17.55 0.50
C ALA A 38 12.47 -18.40 0.02
N ARG A 39 12.74 -19.67 -0.30
CA ARG A 39 11.67 -20.64 -0.64
C ARG A 39 10.70 -20.84 0.54
N ASN A 40 11.25 -20.86 1.75
CA ASN A 40 10.50 -20.97 3.00
C ASN A 40 10.59 -19.63 3.73
N VAL A 41 9.76 -18.67 3.31
CA VAL A 41 9.68 -17.34 3.93
C VAL A 41 8.48 -17.28 4.87
N ASN A 42 8.68 -16.75 6.08
CA ASN A 42 7.62 -16.45 7.01
C ASN A 42 7.12 -15.01 6.78
N VAL A 43 5.89 -14.85 6.31
CA VAL A 43 5.34 -13.55 5.94
C VAL A 43 4.20 -13.18 6.87
N THR A 44 4.31 -12.01 7.49
CA THR A 44 3.21 -11.30 8.14
C THR A 44 2.93 -10.02 7.36
N PHE A 45 1.73 -9.90 6.81
CA PHE A 45 1.27 -8.73 6.05
C PHE A 45 0.02 -8.15 6.71
N ASN A 46 0.05 -6.87 7.09
CA ASN A 46 -1.03 -6.19 7.81
C ASN A 46 -1.54 -7.01 9.03
N GLY A 47 -0.60 -7.62 9.76
CA GLY A 47 -0.89 -8.46 10.95
C GLY A 47 -1.39 -9.87 10.66
N LYS A 48 -1.57 -10.28 9.39
CA LYS A 48 -1.99 -11.63 9.01
C LYS A 48 -0.83 -12.43 8.45
N ASN A 49 -0.74 -13.71 8.80
CA ASN A 49 0.23 -14.60 8.19
C ASN A 49 -0.23 -15.00 6.78
N LEU A 50 0.65 -14.80 5.80
CA LEU A 50 0.40 -15.17 4.41
C LEU A 50 1.36 -16.28 3.99
N SER A 51 0.89 -17.14 3.08
CA SER A 51 1.80 -18.03 2.36
C SER A 51 2.68 -17.22 1.41
N ARG A 52 3.81 -17.81 0.97
CA ARG A 52 4.70 -17.19 -0.02
C ARG A 52 3.97 -16.84 -1.32
N GLU A 53 3.08 -17.70 -1.76
CA GLU A 53 2.29 -17.55 -2.99
C GLU A 53 1.24 -16.44 -2.85
N GLN A 54 0.57 -16.38 -1.69
CA GLN A 54 -0.36 -15.29 -1.37
C GLN A 54 0.36 -13.94 -1.33
N TYR A 55 1.54 -13.91 -0.71
CA TYR A 55 2.35 -12.71 -0.65
C TYR A 55 2.91 -12.31 -2.03
N HIS A 56 3.31 -13.28 -2.86
CA HIS A 56 3.69 -13.05 -4.25
C HIS A 56 2.54 -12.39 -5.02
N ALA A 57 1.32 -12.92 -4.92
CA ALA A 57 0.15 -12.33 -5.58
C ALA A 57 -0.15 -10.91 -5.07
N GLN A 58 -0.03 -10.68 -3.76
CA GLN A 58 -0.23 -9.37 -3.13
C GLN A 58 0.80 -8.32 -3.61
N LEU A 59 2.07 -8.69 -3.71
CA LEU A 59 3.10 -7.79 -4.25
C LEU A 59 2.94 -7.61 -5.77
N LEU A 60 2.51 -8.64 -6.49
CA LEU A 60 2.27 -8.56 -7.93
C LEU A 60 1.19 -7.52 -8.24
N SER A 61 0.08 -7.51 -7.48
CA SER A 61 -0.98 -6.51 -7.66
C SER A 61 -0.56 -5.08 -7.33
N GLN A 62 0.57 -4.89 -6.64
CA GLN A 62 1.15 -3.59 -6.30
C GLN A 62 2.32 -3.19 -7.21
N SER A 63 2.63 -4.03 -8.21
CA SER A 63 3.75 -3.82 -9.12
C SER A 63 3.26 -3.38 -10.50
N SER A 64 4.14 -2.79 -11.31
CA SER A 64 3.86 -2.49 -12.71
C SER A 64 3.60 -3.72 -13.59
N ALA A 65 3.90 -4.93 -13.08
CA ALA A 65 3.60 -6.18 -13.78
C ALA A 65 2.13 -6.60 -13.60
N ALA A 66 1.36 -5.91 -12.75
CA ALA A 66 -0.07 -6.15 -12.62
C ALA A 66 -0.82 -5.87 -13.94
N ALA A 67 -1.91 -6.60 -14.14
CA ALA A 67 -2.75 -6.42 -15.32
C ALA A 67 -3.44 -5.05 -15.25
N GLY A 68 -3.17 -4.19 -16.25
CA GLY A 68 -3.77 -2.86 -16.33
C GLY A 68 -2.85 -1.72 -15.87
N GLU A 69 -1.64 -2.00 -15.40
CA GLU A 69 -0.68 -0.98 -14.99
C GLU A 69 0.30 -0.63 -16.11
N GLU A 70 0.67 0.64 -16.22
CA GLU A 70 1.61 1.20 -17.20
C GLU A 70 3.02 1.29 -16.61
N GLY A 71 3.12 1.66 -15.34
CA GLY A 71 4.39 1.89 -14.66
C GLY A 71 4.26 1.87 -13.15
N ALA A 72 5.41 1.82 -12.49
CA ALA A 72 5.52 2.00 -11.06
C ALA A 72 6.78 2.79 -10.74
N SER A 73 6.70 3.66 -9.74
CA SER A 73 7.85 4.36 -9.18
C SER A 73 7.93 4.08 -7.68
N VAL A 74 9.15 3.87 -7.19
CA VAL A 74 9.40 3.57 -5.78
C VAL A 74 10.32 4.62 -5.20
N SER A 75 9.87 5.26 -4.13
CA SER A 75 10.65 6.21 -3.35
C SER A 75 10.88 5.63 -1.96
N VAL A 76 12.13 5.53 -1.52
CA VAL A 76 12.50 5.05 -0.19
C VAL A 76 12.72 6.27 0.71
N GLN A 77 11.93 6.39 1.78
CA GLN A 77 11.99 7.54 2.70
C GLN A 77 12.67 7.21 4.04
N GLY A 78 12.83 5.94 4.39
CA GLY A 78 13.50 5.53 5.61
C GLY A 78 14.17 4.17 5.47
N GLN A 79 15.35 4.02 6.07
CA GLN A 79 16.11 2.78 6.05
C GLN A 79 16.75 2.56 7.42
N LEU A 80 16.75 1.32 7.87
CA LEU A 80 17.40 0.85 9.08
C LEU A 80 18.13 -0.45 8.77
N GLU A 81 19.32 -0.60 9.33
CA GLU A 81 20.12 -1.80 9.21
C GLU A 81 20.66 -2.21 10.57
N VAL A 82 20.52 -3.50 10.88
CA VAL A 82 21.20 -4.15 11.99
C VAL A 82 21.90 -5.38 11.43
N GLN A 83 23.23 -5.33 11.36
CA GLN A 83 24.02 -6.46 10.90
C GLN A 83 23.94 -7.60 11.92
N GLY A 84 23.81 -8.82 11.42
CA GLY A 84 23.94 -10.04 12.21
C GLY A 84 25.38 -10.55 12.21
N ASP A 85 25.55 -11.79 12.65
CA ASP A 85 26.87 -12.42 12.85
C ASP A 85 27.70 -12.53 11.57
N GLN A 86 27.05 -12.58 10.39
CA GLN A 86 27.72 -12.64 9.09
C GLN A 86 27.84 -11.26 8.40
N GLY A 87 27.71 -10.17 9.16
CA GLY A 87 27.87 -8.80 8.66
C GLY A 87 26.87 -8.45 7.56
N GLN A 88 27.37 -8.08 6.37
CA GLN A 88 26.55 -7.63 5.23
C GLN A 88 25.81 -8.74 4.45
N ILE A 89 25.83 -9.97 4.98
CA ILE A 89 25.20 -11.15 4.40
C ILE A 89 23.98 -11.60 5.21
N SER A 90 23.90 -11.22 6.48
CA SER A 90 22.81 -11.59 7.38
C SER A 90 22.48 -10.43 8.30
N GLY A 91 21.21 -10.19 8.58
CA GLY A 91 20.82 -9.15 9.53
C GLY A 91 19.35 -8.80 9.43
N LEU A 92 18.97 -7.76 10.15
CA LEU A 92 17.64 -7.16 10.09
C LEU A 92 17.72 -5.87 9.28
N VAL A 93 16.74 -5.69 8.42
CA VAL A 93 16.55 -4.47 7.63
C VAL A 93 15.15 -3.95 7.83
N GLY A 94 15.04 -2.65 8.06
CA GLY A 94 13.79 -1.90 7.94
C GLY A 94 13.86 -0.98 6.73
N VAL A 95 12.83 -0.97 5.90
CA VAL A 95 12.67 -0.04 4.78
C VAL A 95 11.27 0.56 4.85
N PHE A 96 11.20 1.88 4.85
CA PHE A 96 9.96 2.61 4.65
C PHE A 96 9.97 3.20 3.25
N TYR A 97 9.00 2.81 2.44
CA TYR A 97 8.92 3.21 1.04
C TYR A 97 7.49 3.58 0.65
N THR A 98 7.38 4.39 -0.40
CA THR A 98 6.14 4.72 -1.09
C THR A 98 6.28 4.26 -2.53
N SER A 99 5.31 3.49 -2.99
CA SER A 99 5.15 3.09 -4.39
C SER A 99 4.00 3.89 -5.00
N LEU A 100 4.22 4.46 -6.18
CA LEU A 100 3.15 5.00 -7.03
C LEU A 100 3.01 4.06 -8.21
N VAL A 101 1.79 3.62 -8.48
CA VAL A 101 1.46 2.74 -9.60
C VAL A 101 0.52 3.49 -10.52
N ASP A 102 0.91 3.59 -11.79
CA ASP A 102 0.18 4.32 -12.81
C ASP A 102 -0.63 3.34 -13.64
N SER A 103 -1.94 3.54 -13.72
CA SER A 103 -2.83 2.68 -14.49
C SER A 103 -2.89 3.09 -15.95
N LYS A 104 -2.95 2.10 -16.84
CA LYS A 104 -3.22 2.28 -18.28
C LYS A 104 -4.63 2.79 -18.53
N PHE A 105 -5.54 2.62 -17.58
CA PHE A 105 -6.93 3.04 -17.74
C PHE A 105 -7.05 4.53 -17.43
N LEU A 106 -7.52 5.28 -18.43
CA LEU A 106 -7.84 6.69 -18.28
C LEU A 106 -9.21 6.81 -17.61
N VAL A 107 -9.26 7.51 -16.49
CA VAL A 107 -10.52 7.95 -15.88
C VAL A 107 -10.65 9.45 -16.16
N MET A 108 -11.70 9.83 -16.90
CA MET A 108 -11.93 11.23 -17.31
C MET A 108 -10.73 11.86 -18.05
N ALA A 109 -10.09 11.07 -18.92
CA ALA A 109 -8.91 11.43 -19.74
C ALA A 109 -7.57 11.63 -18.99
N ALA A 110 -7.47 11.22 -17.73
CA ALA A 110 -6.20 11.15 -16.99
C ALA A 110 -5.93 9.71 -16.50
N PRO A 111 -4.67 9.25 -16.45
CA PRO A 111 -4.32 7.97 -15.83
C PRO A 111 -4.78 7.93 -14.37
N ALA A 112 -5.35 6.81 -13.93
CA ALA A 112 -5.60 6.60 -12.51
C ALA A 112 -4.29 6.23 -11.81
N GLU A 113 -4.00 6.86 -10.68
CA GLU A 113 -2.80 6.59 -9.87
C GLU A 113 -3.19 5.96 -8.53
N SER A 114 -2.48 4.91 -8.12
CA SER A 114 -2.54 4.34 -6.78
C SER A 114 -1.25 4.65 -6.03
N LYS A 115 -1.40 5.08 -4.78
CA LYS A 115 -0.29 5.32 -3.86
C LYS A 115 -0.31 4.28 -2.76
N VAL A 116 0.75 3.48 -2.69
CA VAL A 116 0.98 2.50 -1.63
C VAL A 116 2.11 2.99 -0.73
N VAL A 117 1.80 3.24 0.53
CA VAL A 117 2.81 3.53 1.56
C VAL A 117 3.04 2.25 2.37
N SER A 118 4.31 1.86 2.52
CA SER A 118 4.67 0.59 3.12
C SER A 118 5.83 0.70 4.11
N SER A 119 5.64 0.08 5.28
CA SER A 119 6.70 -0.24 6.23
C SER A 119 7.07 -1.71 6.09
N PHE A 120 8.32 -1.98 5.73
CA PHE A 120 8.83 -3.30 5.42
C PHE A 120 9.99 -3.64 6.36
N ASN A 121 9.80 -4.63 7.23
CA ASN A 121 10.84 -5.14 8.11
C ASN A 121 11.15 -6.58 7.73
N ALA A 122 12.43 -6.89 7.52
CA ALA A 122 12.86 -8.19 7.04
C ALA A 122 14.10 -8.70 7.77
N ILE A 123 14.16 -10.02 7.91
CA ILE A 123 15.36 -10.74 8.34
C ILE A 123 15.97 -11.40 7.11
N ILE A 124 17.26 -11.13 6.89
CA ILE A 124 18.05 -11.62 5.77
C ILE A 124 19.03 -12.67 6.28
N GLN A 125 19.10 -13.80 5.57
CA GLN A 125 20.04 -14.88 5.85
C GLN A 125 20.58 -15.49 4.55
N ALA A 126 21.79 -16.04 4.59
CA ALA A 126 22.36 -16.82 3.50
C ALA A 126 21.73 -18.21 3.46
N THR A 127 20.66 -18.38 2.68
CA THR A 127 19.87 -19.62 2.68
C THR A 127 20.09 -20.47 1.43
N GLU A 128 20.43 -19.86 0.30
CA GLU A 128 20.56 -20.59 -0.97
C GLU A 128 22.00 -21.10 -1.16
N PRO A 129 22.20 -22.41 -1.39
CA PRO A 129 23.51 -22.94 -1.71
C PRO A 129 23.98 -22.41 -3.07
N ARG A 130 25.29 -22.13 -3.19
CA ARG A 130 25.87 -21.72 -4.47
C ARG A 130 25.58 -22.79 -5.53
N PRO A 131 24.94 -22.45 -6.66
CA PRO A 131 24.74 -23.42 -7.73
C PRO A 131 26.10 -23.91 -8.20
N GLN A 132 26.24 -25.23 -8.34
CA GLN A 132 27.48 -25.83 -8.84
C GLN A 132 27.69 -25.36 -10.28
N PRO A 133 28.87 -24.80 -10.62
CA PRO A 133 29.09 -24.29 -11.96
C PRO A 133 29.10 -25.46 -12.95
N ILE A 134 28.23 -25.37 -13.97
CA ILE A 134 28.20 -26.31 -15.10
C ILE A 134 29.55 -26.30 -15.85
N ASN A 135 30.28 -25.18 -15.78
CA ASN A 135 31.62 -25.03 -16.31
C ASN A 135 32.55 -24.40 -15.25
N PRO A 136 33.60 -25.09 -14.80
CA PRO A 136 34.52 -24.60 -13.75
C PRO A 136 35.31 -23.35 -14.16
N ARG A 137 35.23 -22.90 -15.42
CA ARG A 137 35.91 -21.69 -15.90
C ARG A 137 35.06 -20.42 -15.78
N ILE A 138 33.76 -20.52 -15.51
CA ILE A 138 32.87 -19.36 -15.39
C ILE A 138 32.42 -19.26 -13.92
N HIS A 139 33.12 -18.41 -13.17
CA HIS A 139 32.72 -18.06 -11.81
C HIS A 139 31.90 -16.76 -11.88
N GLY A 140 30.58 -16.90 -11.97
CA GLY A 140 29.66 -15.78 -11.78
C GLY A 140 29.58 -15.35 -10.32
N TYR A 141 29.35 -14.06 -10.07
CA TYR A 141 29.00 -13.59 -8.73
C TYR A 141 27.63 -14.18 -8.33
N PHE A 142 27.60 -14.91 -7.22
CA PHE A 142 26.37 -15.48 -6.65
C PHE A 142 26.04 -14.75 -5.36
N ASP A 143 24.80 -14.24 -5.27
CA ASP A 143 24.29 -13.61 -4.06
C ASP A 143 23.48 -14.64 -3.23
N PRO A 144 24.00 -15.09 -2.08
CA PRO A 144 23.34 -16.09 -1.25
C PRO A 144 22.21 -15.50 -0.38
N ARG A 145 22.12 -14.16 -0.29
CA ARG A 145 21.20 -13.48 0.62
C ARG A 145 19.76 -13.70 0.20
N ARG A 146 18.92 -14.14 1.14
CA ARG A 146 17.47 -14.27 0.96
C ARG A 146 16.76 -13.75 2.20
N ILE A 147 15.59 -13.19 2.00
CA ILE A 147 14.69 -12.79 3.09
C ILE A 147 13.95 -14.04 3.59
N VAL A 148 14.13 -14.34 4.86
CA VAL A 148 13.53 -15.51 5.54
C VAL A 148 12.29 -15.15 6.34
N THR A 149 12.21 -13.91 6.83
CA THR A 149 11.06 -13.40 7.57
C THR A 149 10.75 -12.00 7.11
N VAL A 150 9.47 -11.71 6.89
CA VAL A 150 8.96 -10.38 6.55
C VAL A 150 7.82 -10.03 7.50
N ASN A 151 7.87 -8.82 8.03
CA ASN A 151 6.71 -8.14 8.59
C ASN A 151 6.50 -6.85 7.80
N GLN A 152 5.39 -6.79 7.06
CA GLN A 152 5.04 -5.65 6.24
C GLN A 152 3.67 -5.11 6.62
N ILE A 153 3.59 -3.79 6.71
CA ILE A 153 2.34 -3.04 6.81
C ILE A 153 2.26 -2.14 5.59
N ALA A 154 1.21 -2.26 4.81
CA ALA A 154 1.00 -1.45 3.61
C ALA A 154 -0.43 -0.90 3.58
N THR A 155 -0.53 0.37 3.23
CA THR A 155 -1.79 1.09 3.02
C THR A 155 -1.86 1.59 1.60
N ASP A 156 -2.94 1.24 0.90
CA ASP A 156 -3.25 1.69 -0.44
C ASP A 156 -4.22 2.87 -0.38
N GLN A 157 -3.92 3.91 -1.16
CA GLN A 157 -4.75 5.08 -1.35
C GLN A 157 -4.87 5.36 -2.85
N ALA A 158 -6.09 5.21 -3.37
CA ALA A 158 -6.40 5.69 -4.72
C ALA A 158 -6.35 7.23 -4.75
N LEU A 159 -5.60 7.79 -5.69
CA LEU A 159 -5.57 9.23 -5.90
C LEU A 159 -6.74 9.63 -6.80
N HIS A 160 -7.71 10.32 -6.21
CA HIS A 160 -8.82 10.90 -6.96
C HIS A 160 -8.36 12.16 -7.69
N PHE A 161 -8.64 12.27 -8.99
CA PHE A 161 -8.53 13.53 -9.71
C PHE A 161 -9.76 14.40 -9.39
N ALA A 162 -9.53 15.66 -9.03
CA ALA A 162 -10.59 16.65 -8.92
C ALA A 162 -10.66 17.43 -10.24
N VAL A 163 -11.76 17.31 -10.98
CA VAL A 163 -12.02 18.17 -12.14
C VAL A 163 -12.33 19.57 -11.59
N PRO A 164 -11.54 20.63 -11.91
CA PRO A 164 -11.96 21.97 -11.57
C PRO A 164 -13.24 22.26 -12.35
N THR A 165 -14.37 22.35 -11.63
CA THR A 165 -15.61 22.89 -12.17
C THR A 165 -15.36 24.37 -12.44
N LYS A 166 -14.87 24.70 -13.64
CA LYS A 166 -15.06 26.04 -14.18
C LYS A 166 -16.56 26.25 -14.22
N SER A 167 -17.07 27.05 -13.30
CA SER A 167 -18.44 27.57 -13.34
C SER A 167 -18.61 28.24 -14.70
N PHE A 168 -19.32 27.59 -15.60
CA PHE A 168 -19.87 28.26 -16.76
C PHE A 168 -20.89 29.25 -16.20
N ASN A 169 -20.47 30.49 -15.96
CA ASN A 169 -21.40 31.60 -15.82
C ASN A 169 -22.19 31.65 -17.12
N SER A 170 -23.40 31.11 -17.11
CA SER A 170 -24.39 31.33 -18.16
C SER A 170 -24.88 32.77 -18.04
N SER A 171 -24.04 33.74 -18.42
CA SER A 171 -24.53 35.08 -18.76
C SER A 171 -25.18 34.96 -20.13
N SER A 172 -26.47 34.67 -20.11
CA SER A 172 -27.35 34.71 -21.28
C SER A 172 -27.30 36.13 -21.88
N PRO A 173 -26.96 36.32 -23.18
CA PRO A 173 -27.29 37.55 -23.86
C PRO A 173 -28.77 37.49 -24.24
N ASP A 174 -29.54 38.37 -23.61
CA ASP A 174 -30.91 38.73 -23.95
C ASP A 174 -30.95 39.18 -25.44
N VAL A 175 -31.49 38.32 -26.30
CA VAL A 175 -31.83 38.68 -27.69
C VAL A 175 -33.35 38.90 -27.73
N THR A 176 -33.73 40.17 -27.64
CA THR A 176 -35.08 40.64 -27.88
C THR A 176 -35.41 40.53 -29.38
N THR A 177 -35.90 39.38 -29.84
CA THR A 177 -36.50 39.25 -31.17
C THR A 177 -38.00 39.54 -31.13
N LYS A 178 -38.38 40.66 -31.74
CA LYS A 178 -39.75 41.08 -32.05
C LYS A 178 -40.48 39.99 -32.86
N SER A 179 -41.71 39.70 -32.44
CA SER A 179 -42.65 38.76 -33.05
C SER A 179 -43.22 39.28 -34.36
N ASN A 180 -43.29 38.43 -35.38
CA ASN A 180 -44.17 38.59 -36.54
C ASN A 180 -44.96 37.26 -36.73
N PRO A 181 -46.31 37.29 -36.79
CA PRO A 181 -47.12 36.06 -36.73
C PRO A 181 -47.31 35.41 -38.12
N GLY A 182 -46.91 34.15 -38.25
CA GLY A 182 -47.25 33.28 -39.39
C GLY A 182 -48.54 32.47 -39.13
N PRO A 183 -49.25 32.01 -40.19
CA PRO A 183 -50.66 31.63 -40.12
C PRO A 183 -50.89 30.12 -39.88
N PHE A 184 -50.17 29.51 -38.94
CA PHE A 184 -50.43 28.13 -38.55
C PHE A 184 -50.77 28.05 -37.06
N GLY A 185 -52.07 27.98 -36.80
CA GLY A 185 -52.61 27.67 -35.48
C GLY A 185 -52.36 26.21 -35.09
N GLY A 186 -52.13 26.01 -33.80
CA GLY A 186 -52.00 24.67 -33.21
C GLY A 186 -51.56 24.74 -31.75
N ARG A 187 -52.50 25.07 -30.84
CA ARG A 187 -52.37 24.80 -29.41
C ARG A 187 -52.37 23.30 -29.19
N PHE A 188 -51.27 22.70 -28.77
CA PHE A 188 -51.24 21.53 -27.87
C PHE A 188 -49.88 21.48 -27.18
N GLY A 189 -49.84 21.81 -25.89
CA GLY A 189 -48.71 21.52 -25.01
C GLY A 189 -48.88 20.16 -24.33
N PRO A 190 -47.79 19.63 -23.77
CA PRO A 190 -47.80 19.24 -22.36
C PRO A 190 -46.77 20.07 -21.60
N GLY A 191 -47.18 20.57 -20.42
CA GLY A 191 -46.38 21.44 -19.57
C GLY A 191 -45.12 20.77 -19.00
N PRO A 192 -44.23 21.56 -18.37
CA PRO A 192 -43.01 21.05 -17.77
C PRO A 192 -43.34 20.07 -16.64
N VAL A 193 -42.67 18.93 -16.65
CA VAL A 193 -42.71 17.94 -15.59
C VAL A 193 -42.03 18.54 -14.35
N HIS A 194 -42.79 18.80 -13.30
CA HIS A 194 -42.26 19.08 -11.98
C HIS A 194 -41.67 17.77 -11.42
N LEU A 195 -40.35 17.63 -11.45
CA LEU A 195 -39.67 16.66 -10.61
C LEU A 195 -39.59 17.26 -9.21
N ASN A 196 -40.26 16.62 -8.24
CA ASN A 196 -40.11 16.98 -6.84
C ASN A 196 -38.62 16.88 -6.46
N PRO A 197 -38.06 17.85 -5.71
CA PRO A 197 -36.73 17.70 -5.15
C PRO A 197 -36.74 16.46 -4.26
N ILE A 198 -35.89 15.48 -4.56
CA ILE A 198 -35.46 14.51 -3.55
C ILE A 198 -34.86 15.34 -2.43
N GLU A 199 -35.41 15.19 -1.24
CA GLU A 199 -34.96 15.79 0.00
C GLU A 199 -33.45 15.57 0.16
N THR A 200 -32.68 16.60 -0.21
CA THR A 200 -31.30 16.75 0.22
C THR A 200 -31.39 17.31 1.64
N ASN A 201 -31.53 16.42 2.62
CA ASN A 201 -31.30 16.78 4.01
C ASN A 201 -29.80 17.00 4.20
N ALA A 202 -29.37 18.24 4.01
CA ALA A 202 -28.14 18.76 4.57
C ALA A 202 -28.51 19.69 5.72
N HIS A 203 -28.43 19.20 6.95
CA HIS A 203 -28.23 20.03 8.14
C HIS A 203 -27.62 19.19 9.28
N PRO A 204 -26.95 19.84 10.24
CA PRO A 204 -25.60 19.51 10.67
C PRO A 204 -25.63 18.65 11.93
N GLU A 205 -24.57 17.89 12.14
CA GLU A 205 -24.28 17.31 13.45
C GLU A 205 -24.23 18.43 14.50
N THR A 206 -25.20 18.42 15.40
CA THR A 206 -25.17 19.19 16.64
C THR A 206 -25.40 18.20 17.77
N PHE A 207 -24.35 17.94 18.53
CA PHE A 207 -24.42 17.22 19.81
C PHE A 207 -25.21 18.05 20.83
N PRO A 208 -26.09 17.41 21.62
CA PRO A 208 -26.24 17.76 23.01
C PRO A 208 -25.80 16.56 23.85
N GLY A 209 -24.70 16.73 24.58
CA GLY A 209 -24.38 15.83 25.67
C GLY A 209 -25.39 15.99 26.80
N ASP A 210 -25.63 14.90 27.51
CA ASP A 210 -25.86 14.90 28.95
C ASP A 210 -25.52 13.50 29.49
N GLY A 211 -24.41 13.43 30.25
CA GLY A 211 -24.15 12.47 31.31
C GLY A 211 -23.96 10.99 30.97
N GLU A 212 -22.71 10.53 30.96
CA GLU A 212 -22.17 9.59 31.97
C GLU A 212 -20.79 9.09 31.49
N PHE A 213 -19.75 9.84 31.83
CA PHE A 213 -18.37 9.39 31.66
C PHE A 213 -18.09 8.29 32.69
N GLY A 214 -18.03 7.05 32.22
CA GLY A 214 -17.42 5.96 32.99
C GLY A 214 -15.98 6.35 33.34
N ALA A 215 -15.71 6.44 34.64
CA ALA A 215 -14.42 6.83 35.18
C ALA A 215 -13.28 5.91 34.67
N PRO A 216 -12.07 6.45 34.44
CA PRO A 216 -10.92 5.63 34.09
C PRO A 216 -10.51 4.77 35.30
N PRO A 217 -10.02 3.53 35.11
CA PRO A 217 -9.43 2.79 36.21
C PRO A 217 -8.22 3.54 36.76
N VAL A 218 -8.34 3.97 38.01
CA VAL A 218 -7.30 4.58 38.81
C VAL A 218 -6.26 3.52 39.17
N LEU A 219 -5.01 3.75 38.80
CA LEU A 219 -3.84 3.15 39.43
C LEU A 219 -3.69 3.76 40.83
N ILE A 220 -3.86 2.95 41.88
CA ILE A 220 -3.41 3.29 43.24
C ILE A 220 -2.18 2.44 43.57
N PRO A 221 -1.06 3.04 43.99
CA PRO A 221 0.15 2.33 44.38
C PRO A 221 0.06 1.83 45.83
N GLY A 222 0.44 0.56 46.03
CA GLY A 222 0.77 -0.02 47.33
C GLY A 222 -0.36 -0.76 48.02
N GLU A 223 -0.51 -2.05 47.73
CA GLU A 223 -0.92 -3.04 48.72
C GLU A 223 -0.11 -4.32 48.52
N THR A 224 0.64 -4.66 49.56
CA THR A 224 1.46 -5.86 49.68
C THR A 224 0.79 -6.76 50.71
N ILE A 225 0.79 -8.07 50.41
CA ILE A 225 0.70 -9.22 51.32
C ILE A 225 -0.72 -9.68 51.71
N GLY A 226 -0.96 -10.96 51.41
CA GLY A 226 -2.08 -11.74 51.93
C GLY A 226 -2.05 -13.19 51.44
N ASP A 227 -0.90 -13.88 51.56
CA ASP A 227 -0.85 -15.34 51.47
C ASP A 227 -1.01 -15.91 52.88
N GLU A 228 -2.24 -16.22 53.27
CA GLU A 228 -2.54 -17.04 54.44
C GLU A 228 -3.74 -17.96 54.14
N SER A 229 -3.45 -19.22 53.80
CA SER A 229 -4.36 -20.32 54.13
C SER A 229 -3.60 -21.40 54.89
N HIS A 230 -3.67 -21.29 56.21
CA HIS A 230 -3.31 -22.34 57.15
C HIS A 230 -4.26 -23.54 56.98
N THR A 231 -3.73 -24.72 56.68
CA THR A 231 -4.31 -26.00 57.12
C THR A 231 -3.32 -26.70 58.04
N LYS A 232 -3.80 -27.03 59.24
CA LYS A 232 -3.03 -27.49 60.40
C LYS A 232 -3.35 -28.95 60.71
N ARG A 233 -2.27 -29.74 60.86
CA ARG A 233 -2.05 -30.94 61.73
C ARG A 233 -2.76 -32.27 61.43
N GLN A 234 -1.94 -33.33 61.40
CA GLN A 234 -1.84 -34.50 62.32
C GLN A 234 -1.04 -35.59 61.56
N ALA A 235 -0.10 -36.38 62.10
CA ALA A 235 0.46 -36.62 63.42
C ALA A 235 1.90 -37.14 63.23
#